data_AF-A0A7S0EAV0-F1
#
_entry.id   AF-A0A7S0EAV0-F1
#
_cell.length_a   1.000
_cell.length_b   1.000
_cell.length_c   1.000
_cell.angle_alpha   90.00
_cell.angle_beta   90.00
_cell.angle_gamma   90.00
#
_symmetry.space_group_name_H-M   'P 1'
#
loop_
_entity.id
_entity.type
_entity.pdbx_description
1 polymer ?
#
loop_
_entity_poly.entity_id
_entity_poly.type
_entity_poly.pdbx_seq_one_letter_code
_entity_poly.pdbx_strand_id
1 'polypeptide(L)'
;QLFADDLVFKIAAVTKLTRNIFLAAAIPLLALKLNVGGGEGAKFWSWSTMKKSIPGFVLAFLFVACLRSYGDHMLGEGGRAYGLLSKEEWTRFHSTISTFGGHYCLGVAMAAVGLGTSLSVLKGVGYQAFLVGFAGSAAVSFTAFSSVVILHKVGLIRPQARENDPDEAKR
;
A
#
# COMPACT_ATOMS: atom_id res chain seq x y z
N GLN A 1 3.75 -0.09 -26.02
CA GLN A 1 4.48 0.04 -24.74
C GLN A 1 3.61 0.55 -23.58
N LEU A 2 2.52 1.30 -23.80
CA LEU A 2 1.60 1.76 -22.74
C LEU A 2 0.93 0.63 -21.91
N PHE A 3 0.61 -0.52 -22.52
CA PHE A 3 -0.14 -1.59 -21.84
C PHE A 3 0.67 -2.38 -20.78
N ALA A 4 2.00 -2.43 -20.90
CA ALA A 4 2.85 -3.06 -19.89
C ALA A 4 2.92 -2.19 -18.62
N ASP A 5 2.86 -0.87 -18.79
CA ASP A 5 2.95 0.10 -17.69
C ASP A 5 1.70 0.03 -16.80
N ASP A 6 0.51 -0.12 -17.38
CA ASP A 6 -0.75 -0.20 -16.63
C ASP A 6 -0.81 -1.46 -15.74
N LEU A 7 -0.35 -2.60 -16.25
CA LEU A 7 -0.23 -3.85 -15.49
C LEU A 7 0.76 -3.69 -14.33
N VAL A 8 1.95 -3.13 -14.60
CA VAL A 8 2.98 -2.89 -13.59
C VAL A 8 2.49 -1.89 -12.54
N PHE A 9 1.79 -0.83 -12.95
CA PHE A 9 1.17 0.14 -12.04
C PHE A 9 0.12 -0.53 -11.15
N LYS A 10 -0.74 -1.38 -11.71
CA LYS A 10 -1.77 -2.12 -10.95
C LYS A 10 -1.13 -3.10 -9.95
N ILE A 11 -0.09 -3.84 -10.36
CA ILE A 11 0.66 -4.73 -9.46
C ILE A 11 1.35 -3.93 -8.35
N ALA A 12 1.96 -2.80 -8.69
CA ALA A 12 2.61 -1.91 -7.73
C ALA A 12 1.60 -1.30 -6.74
N ALA A 13 0.41 -0.91 -7.21
CA ALA A 13 -0.66 -0.38 -6.37
C ALA A 13 -1.20 -1.44 -5.41
N VAL A 14 -1.49 -2.66 -5.90
CA VAL A 14 -1.94 -3.78 -5.05
C VAL A 14 -0.90 -4.10 -3.99
N THR A 15 0.39 -4.16 -4.36
CA THR A 15 1.48 -4.43 -3.42
C THR A 15 1.61 -3.33 -2.35
N LYS A 16 1.53 -2.06 -2.76
CA LYS A 16 1.57 -0.91 -1.84
C LYS A 16 0.40 -0.94 -0.84
N LEU A 17 -0.81 -1.23 -1.31
CA LEU A 17 -2.00 -1.32 -0.44
C LEU A 17 -1.93 -2.51 0.51
N THR A 18 -1.54 -3.67 0.00
CA THR A 18 -1.42 -4.90 0.80
C THR A 18 -0.45 -4.70 1.96
N ARG A 19 0.72 -4.09 1.73
CA ARG A 19 1.66 -3.74 2.79
C ARG A 19 1.04 -2.80 3.83
N ASN A 20 0.38 -1.73 3.39
CA ASN A 20 -0.23 -0.76 4.32
C ASN A 20 -1.37 -1.38 5.14
N ILE A 21 -2.15 -2.31 4.57
CA ILE A 21 -3.20 -3.04 5.28
C ILE A 21 -2.60 -4.01 6.31
N PHE A 22 -1.53 -4.73 5.96
CA PHE A 22 -0.82 -5.56 6.93
C PHE A 22 -0.24 -4.75 8.09
N LEU A 23 0.32 -3.56 7.82
CA LEU A 23 0.80 -2.65 8.87
C LEU A 23 -0.37 -2.12 9.72
N ALA A 24 -1.51 -1.78 9.11
CA ALA A 24 -2.71 -1.35 9.81
C ALA A 24 -3.23 -2.40 10.81
N ALA A 25 -3.06 -3.70 10.52
CA ALA A 25 -3.42 -4.79 11.42
C ALA A 25 -2.29 -5.15 12.41
N ALA A 26 -1.04 -5.16 11.95
CA ALA A 26 0.12 -5.55 12.76
C ALA A 26 0.43 -4.53 13.87
N ILE A 27 0.31 -3.22 13.60
CA ILE A 27 0.60 -2.16 14.59
C ILE A 27 -0.31 -2.29 15.82
N PRO A 28 -1.64 -2.41 15.70
CA PRO A 28 -2.53 -2.65 16.84
C PRO A 28 -2.26 -3.98 17.53
N LEU A 29 -1.99 -5.05 16.78
CA LEU A 29 -1.68 -6.36 17.37
C LEU A 29 -0.39 -6.35 18.19
N LEU A 30 0.66 -5.69 17.70
CA LEU A 30 1.90 -5.48 18.43
C LEU A 30 1.70 -4.55 19.61
N ALA A 31 0.95 -3.46 19.46
CA ALA A 31 0.63 -2.55 20.55
C ALA A 31 -0.14 -3.25 21.68
N LEU A 32 -1.07 -4.15 21.35
CA LEU A 32 -1.77 -4.96 22.34
C LEU A 32 -0.82 -5.99 22.98
N LYS A 33 0.01 -6.70 22.21
CA LYS A 33 0.97 -7.68 22.77
C LYS A 33 2.05 -7.04 23.64
N LEU A 34 2.48 -5.81 23.32
CA LEU A 34 3.49 -5.08 24.07
C LEU A 34 2.91 -4.31 25.26
N ASN A 35 1.66 -3.81 25.20
CA ASN A 35 0.97 -3.17 26.33
C ASN A 35 0.39 -4.14 27.37
N VAL A 36 0.39 -5.46 27.12
CA VAL A 36 -0.04 -6.46 28.13
C VAL A 36 0.89 -6.51 29.36
N GLY A 37 2.03 -5.81 29.33
CA GLY A 37 2.89 -5.61 30.51
C GLY A 37 2.42 -4.53 31.51
N GLY A 38 1.38 -3.75 31.24
CA GLY A 38 0.98 -2.63 32.11
C GLY A 38 -0.52 -2.39 32.17
N GLY A 39 -1.17 -2.97 33.19
CA GLY A 39 -2.44 -2.47 33.74
C GLY A 39 -3.73 -3.02 33.10
N GLU A 40 -4.34 -3.96 33.84
CA GLU A 40 -5.79 -4.24 33.96
C GLU A 40 -6.68 -4.29 32.70
N GLY A 41 -7.13 -5.52 32.39
CA GLY A 41 -8.56 -5.80 32.23
C GLY A 41 -9.33 -5.07 31.13
N ALA A 42 -8.79 -4.94 29.91
CA ALA A 42 -9.55 -4.33 28.81
C ALA A 42 -10.58 -5.31 28.21
N LYS A 43 -11.86 -5.08 28.53
CA LYS A 43 -13.05 -5.66 27.86
C LYS A 43 -12.82 -5.75 26.35
N PHE A 44 -12.77 -6.99 25.85
CA PHE A 44 -12.33 -7.37 24.50
C PHE A 44 -13.22 -6.83 23.36
N TRP A 45 -14.37 -6.23 23.68
CA TRP A 45 -15.38 -5.85 22.68
C TRP A 45 -16.19 -4.63 23.13
N SER A 46 -15.51 -3.52 23.43
CA SER A 46 -16.14 -2.20 23.59
C SER A 46 -15.89 -1.35 22.35
N TRP A 47 -16.87 -0.54 21.96
CA TRP A 47 -16.77 0.44 20.88
C TRP A 47 -15.59 1.44 21.10
N SER A 48 -15.21 1.65 22.37
CA SER A 48 -14.02 2.41 22.77
C SER A 48 -12.69 1.70 22.46
N THR A 49 -12.65 0.36 22.55
CA THR A 49 -11.47 -0.45 22.20
C THR A 49 -11.26 -0.47 20.69
N MET A 50 -12.34 -0.59 19.90
CA MET A 50 -12.28 -0.60 18.43
C MET A 50 -11.73 0.72 17.86
N LYS A 51 -12.16 1.87 18.41
CA LYS A 51 -11.60 3.19 18.06
C LYS A 51 -10.13 3.35 18.42
N LYS A 52 -9.66 2.68 19.49
CA LYS A 52 -8.23 2.66 19.88
C LYS A 52 -7.40 1.72 18.99
N SER A 53 -8.01 0.66 18.46
CA SER A 53 -7.31 -0.34 17.65
C SER A 53 -7.16 0.05 16.19
N ILE A 54 -8.00 0.92 15.62
CA ILE A 54 -7.83 1.35 14.22
C ILE A 54 -6.90 2.57 14.20
N PRO A 55 -5.73 2.50 13.56
CA PRO A 55 -4.86 3.67 13.44
C PRO A 55 -5.58 4.81 12.72
N GLY A 56 -5.52 6.03 13.27
CA GLY A 56 -6.24 7.18 12.71
C GLY A 56 -5.94 7.46 11.24
N PHE A 57 -4.73 7.14 10.77
CA PHE A 57 -4.34 7.29 9.37
C PHE A 57 -5.16 6.39 8.40
N VAL A 58 -5.65 5.24 8.87
CA VAL A 58 -6.46 4.32 8.06
C VAL A 58 -7.84 4.92 7.81
N LEU A 59 -8.43 5.54 8.83
CA LEU A 59 -9.72 6.22 8.71
C LEU A 59 -9.62 7.44 7.80
N ALA A 60 -8.54 8.22 7.94
CA ALA A 60 -8.26 9.34 7.06
C ALA A 60 -8.06 8.89 5.59
N PHE A 61 -7.32 7.80 5.36
CA PHE A 61 -7.16 7.21 4.03
C PHE A 61 -8.50 6.80 3.42
N LEU A 62 -9.36 6.12 4.20
CA LEU A 62 -10.68 5.69 3.74
C LEU A 62 -11.57 6.89 3.38
N PHE A 63 -11.59 7.91 4.23
CA PHE A 63 -12.34 9.13 3.98
C PHE A 63 -11.92 9.82 2.68
N VAL A 64 -10.61 10.00 2.47
CA VAL A 64 -10.08 10.62 1.25
C VAL A 64 -10.33 9.74 0.02
N ALA A 65 -10.28 8.41 0.16
CA ALA A 65 -10.62 7.48 -0.92
C ALA A 65 -12.10 7.63 -1.33
N CYS A 66 -13.02 7.73 -0.36
CA CYS A 66 -14.44 7.98 -0.64
C CYS A 66 -14.65 9.32 -1.34
N LEU A 67 -14.01 10.40 -0.88
CA LEU A 67 -14.07 11.70 -1.54
C LEU A 67 -13.54 11.64 -2.98
N ARG A 68 -12.45 10.90 -3.22
CA ARG A 68 -11.92 10.72 -4.57
C ARG A 68 -12.91 9.95 -5.45
N SER A 69 -13.43 8.81 -4.98
CA SER A 69 -14.38 7.98 -5.72
C SER A 69 -15.68 8.74 -6.05
N TYR A 70 -16.19 9.54 -5.12
CA TYR A 70 -17.37 10.37 -5.35
C TYR A 70 -17.10 11.48 -6.39
N GLY A 71 -15.93 12.13 -6.31
CA GLY A 71 -15.51 13.11 -7.31
C GLY A 71 -15.38 12.52 -8.71
N ASP A 72 -14.78 11.32 -8.83
CA ASP A 72 -14.65 10.60 -10.09
C ASP A 72 -16.03 10.16 -10.65
N HIS A 73 -16.96 9.75 -9.79
CA HIS A 73 -18.34 9.40 -10.18
C HIS A 73 -19.11 10.60 -10.74
N MET A 74 -19.05 11.75 -10.07
CA MET A 74 -19.70 12.99 -10.51
C MET A 74 -19.16 13.47 -11.87
N LEU A 75 -17.87 13.23 -12.12
CA LEU A 75 -17.23 13.54 -13.39
C LEU A 75 -17.80 12.71 -14.56
N GLY A 76 -18.17 11.45 -14.28
CA GLY A 76 -18.75 10.53 -15.25
C GLY A 76 -20.20 10.84 -15.62
N GLU A 77 -21.00 11.38 -14.69
CA GLU A 77 -22.41 11.70 -14.92
C GLU A 77 -22.67 13.15 -15.34
N GLY A 78 -21.95 14.11 -14.76
CA GLY A 78 -22.22 15.56 -14.91
C GLY A 78 -21.15 16.34 -15.67
N GLY A 79 -20.09 15.68 -16.16
CA GLY A 79 -18.97 16.31 -16.88
C GLY A 79 -18.09 17.23 -16.02
N ARG A 80 -18.43 17.42 -14.73
CA ARG A 80 -17.69 18.24 -13.76
C ARG A 80 -17.67 17.56 -12.38
N ALA A 81 -16.50 17.46 -11.76
CA ALA A 81 -16.34 16.93 -10.41
C ALA A 81 -16.89 17.94 -9.40
N TYR A 82 -17.72 17.46 -8.47
CA TYR A 82 -18.40 18.28 -7.46
C TYR A 82 -19.17 19.48 -8.04
N GLY A 83 -19.53 19.44 -9.34
CA GLY A 83 -20.19 20.53 -10.06
C GLY A 83 -19.29 21.74 -10.39
N LEU A 84 -18.04 21.77 -9.93
CA LEU A 84 -17.15 22.94 -9.99
C LEU A 84 -15.94 22.73 -10.90
N LEU A 85 -15.38 21.51 -10.94
CA LEU A 85 -14.09 21.25 -11.60
C LEU A 85 -14.30 20.48 -12.91
N SER A 86 -13.70 20.95 -14.00
CA SER A 86 -13.60 20.18 -15.25
C SER A 86 -12.77 18.89 -15.06
N LYS A 87 -12.81 18.00 -16.05
CA LYS A 87 -12.00 16.76 -16.07
C LYS A 87 -10.51 17.04 -15.95
N GLU A 88 -10.02 18.06 -16.64
CA GLU A 88 -8.63 18.45 -16.66
C GLU A 88 -8.20 19.05 -15.31
N GLU A 89 -9.05 19.88 -14.72
CA GLU A 89 -8.79 20.50 -13.42
C GLU A 89 -8.84 19.49 -12.27
N TRP A 90 -9.82 18.58 -12.28
CA TRP A 90 -9.89 17.49 -11.32
C TRP A 90 -8.67 16.57 -11.42
N THR A 91 -8.22 16.28 -12.64
CA THR A 91 -7.01 15.48 -12.88
C THR A 91 -5.76 16.17 -12.37
N ARG A 92 -5.59 17.46 -12.67
CA ARG A 92 -4.48 18.26 -12.16
C ARG A 92 -4.48 18.35 -10.64
N PHE A 93 -5.65 18.53 -10.04
CA PHE A 93 -5.82 18.64 -8.59
C PHE A 93 -5.30 17.40 -7.86
N HIS A 94 -5.86 16.22 -8.17
CA HIS A 94 -5.45 15.00 -7.48
C HIS A 94 -4.02 14.57 -7.85
N SER A 95 -3.56 14.86 -9.07
CA SER A 95 -2.17 14.62 -9.47
C SER A 95 -1.18 15.49 -8.67
N THR A 96 -1.50 16.77 -8.47
CA THR A 96 -0.66 17.69 -7.68
C THR A 96 -0.58 17.23 -6.22
N ILE A 97 -1.73 16.87 -5.64
CA ILE A 97 -1.80 16.34 -4.27
C ILE A 97 -1.03 15.02 -4.15
N SER A 98 -1.16 14.14 -5.13
CA SER A 98 -0.44 12.86 -5.15
C SER A 98 1.07 13.06 -5.18
N THR A 99 1.57 13.94 -6.05
CA THR A 99 3.01 14.24 -6.14
C THR A 99 3.50 14.94 -4.87
N PHE A 100 2.80 15.96 -4.40
CA PHE A 100 3.17 16.70 -3.19
C PHE A 100 3.18 15.80 -1.95
N GLY A 101 2.07 15.12 -1.67
CA GLY A 101 1.91 14.27 -0.50
C GLY A 101 2.71 12.98 -0.57
N GLY A 102 2.67 12.30 -1.72
CA GLY A 102 3.28 10.98 -1.90
C GLY A 102 4.80 11.02 -2.07
N HIS A 103 5.35 12.07 -2.69
CA HIS A 103 6.80 12.18 -2.91
C HIS A 103 7.48 13.03 -1.84
N TYR A 104 7.03 14.28 -1.67
CA TYR A 104 7.71 15.23 -0.80
C TYR A 104 7.35 15.03 0.67
N CYS A 105 6.06 15.03 1.03
CA CYS A 105 5.66 14.89 2.43
C CYS A 105 6.07 13.54 3.02
N LEU A 106 5.87 12.44 2.27
CA LEU A 106 6.27 11.11 2.72
C LEU A 106 7.81 10.98 2.80
N GLY A 107 8.55 11.54 1.84
CA GLY A 107 10.01 11.55 1.87
C GLY A 107 10.57 12.29 3.09
N VAL A 108 10.05 13.49 3.36
CA VAL A 108 10.41 14.28 4.55
C VAL A 108 10.02 13.56 5.84
N ALA A 109 8.84 12.94 5.89
CA ALA A 109 8.41 12.18 7.06
C ALA A 109 9.35 11.00 7.34
N MET A 110 9.76 10.25 6.31
CA MET A 110 10.71 9.13 6.46
C MET A 110 12.10 9.61 6.87
N ALA A 111 12.57 10.74 6.33
CA ALA A 111 13.83 11.37 6.74
C ALA A 111 13.79 11.83 8.20
N ALA A 112 12.69 12.45 8.64
CA ALA A 112 12.49 12.87 10.01
C ALA A 112 12.43 11.69 11.00
N VAL A 113 11.76 10.59 10.63
CA VAL A 113 11.75 9.35 11.42
C VAL A 113 13.16 8.77 11.55
N GLY A 114 13.94 8.77 10.46
CA GLY A 114 15.35 8.37 10.48
C GLY A 114 16.20 9.24 11.40
N LEU A 115 16.06 10.57 11.31
CA LEU A 115 16.80 11.53 12.13
C LEU A 115 16.42 11.45 13.62
N GLY A 116 15.15 11.19 13.92
CA GLY A 116 14.64 11.01 15.28
C GLY A 116 15.01 9.66 15.92
N THR A 117 15.61 8.74 15.17
CA THR A 117 16.01 7.43 15.70
C THR A 117 17.37 7.52 16.39
N SER A 118 17.41 7.25 17.69
CA SER A 118 18.68 7.19 18.40
C SER A 118 19.48 5.93 18.01
N LEU A 119 20.75 6.13 17.64
CA LEU A 119 21.65 5.01 17.30
C LEU A 119 21.88 4.06 18.48
N SER A 120 21.70 4.53 19.71
CA SER A 120 21.77 3.71 20.92
C SER A 120 20.60 2.73 21.03
N VAL A 121 19.37 3.15 20.71
CA VAL A 121 18.20 2.24 20.62
C VAL A 121 18.38 1.27 19.47
N LEU A 122 18.90 1.73 18.32
CA LEU A 122 19.17 0.86 17.17
C LEU A 122 20.19 -0.24 17.51
N LYS A 123 21.27 0.09 18.23
CA LYS A 123 22.25 -0.88 18.72
C LYS A 123 21.64 -1.86 19.74
N GLY A 124 20.71 -1.40 20.58
CA GLY A 124 20.01 -2.24 21.56
C GLY A 124 19.08 -3.30 20.93
N VAL A 125 18.55 -3.04 19.74
CA VAL A 125 17.75 -4.01 18.96
C VAL A 125 18.64 -5.08 18.31
N GLY A 126 19.88 -4.72 17.94
CA GLY A 126 20.90 -5.64 17.45
C GLY A 126 20.59 -6.31 16.09
N TYR A 127 21.49 -7.21 15.66
CA TYR A 127 21.35 -7.95 14.40
C TYR A 127 20.17 -8.95 14.40
N GLN A 128 19.68 -9.34 15.58
CA GLN A 128 18.61 -10.33 15.71
C GLN A 128 17.32 -9.89 15.01
N ALA A 129 16.93 -8.62 15.15
CA ALA A 129 15.74 -8.11 14.45
C ALA A 129 15.92 -8.09 12.92
N PHE A 130 17.13 -7.79 12.44
CA PHE A 130 17.44 -7.84 11.02
C PHE A 130 17.35 -9.27 10.49
N LEU A 131 17.87 -10.25 11.22
CA LEU A 131 17.85 -11.65 10.82
C LEU A 131 16.42 -12.22 10.78
N VAL A 132 15.59 -11.90 11.76
CA VAL A 132 14.16 -12.28 11.77
C VAL A 132 13.41 -11.61 10.61
N GLY A 133 13.68 -10.33 10.35
CA GLY A 133 13.12 -9.63 9.19
C GLY A 133 13.53 -10.27 7.86
N PHE A 134 14.80 -10.63 7.72
CA PHE A 134 15.33 -11.31 6.53
C PHE A 134 14.69 -12.68 6.34
N ALA A 135 14.65 -13.51 7.39
CA ALA A 135 13.98 -14.81 7.36
C ALA A 135 12.49 -14.70 6.99
N GLY A 136 11.79 -13.70 7.55
CA GLY A 136 10.40 -13.41 7.19
C GLY A 136 10.26 -13.01 5.72
N SER A 137 11.13 -12.15 5.21
CA SER A 137 11.12 -11.74 3.80
C SER A 137 11.45 -12.88 2.83
N ALA A 138 12.34 -13.80 3.24
CA ALA A 138 12.67 -15.00 2.47
C ALA A 138 11.47 -15.95 2.40
N ALA A 139 10.77 -16.17 3.52
CA ALA A 139 9.57 -17.01 3.55
C ALA A 139 8.43 -16.43 2.68
N VAL A 140 8.21 -15.12 2.74
CA VAL A 140 7.22 -14.43 1.88
C VAL A 140 7.63 -14.51 0.41
N SER A 141 8.90 -14.27 0.09
CA SER A 141 9.43 -14.37 -1.28
C SER A 141 9.28 -15.79 -1.84
N PHE A 142 9.59 -16.80 -1.03
CA PHE A 142 9.42 -18.21 -1.42
C PHE A 142 7.96 -18.53 -1.70
N THR A 143 7.05 -18.13 -0.79
CA THR A 143 5.61 -18.37 -0.95
C THR A 143 5.06 -17.70 -2.21
N ALA A 144 5.47 -16.45 -2.46
CA ALA A 144 5.07 -15.71 -3.67
C ALA A 144 5.61 -16.38 -4.94
N PHE A 145 6.89 -16.75 -4.96
CA PHE A 145 7.52 -17.44 -6.09
C PHE A 145 6.87 -18.80 -6.38
N SER A 146 6.67 -19.61 -5.34
CA SER A 146 5.96 -20.89 -5.45
C SER A 146 4.55 -20.71 -6.01
N SER A 147 3.81 -19.69 -5.54
CA SER A 147 2.46 -19.40 -6.03
C SER A 147 2.46 -19.06 -7.52
N VAL A 148 3.43 -18.26 -8.00
CA VAL A 148 3.55 -17.90 -9.42
C VAL A 148 3.91 -19.13 -10.27
N VAL A 149 4.86 -19.94 -9.82
CA VAL A 149 5.29 -21.15 -10.55
C VAL A 149 4.16 -22.17 -10.66
N ILE A 150 3.39 -22.38 -9.58
CA ILE A 150 2.23 -23.27 -9.59
C ILE A 150 1.17 -22.74 -10.55
N LEU A 151 0.84 -21.45 -10.49
CA LEU A 151 -0.18 -20.86 -11.35
C LEU A 151 0.22 -20.88 -12.84
N HIS A 152 1.51 -20.76 -13.13
CA HIS A 152 2.06 -20.96 -14.47
C HIS A 152 1.93 -22.42 -14.94
N LYS A 153 2.27 -23.40 -14.08
CA LYS A 153 2.15 -24.83 -14.43
C LYS A 153 0.70 -25.30 -14.59
N VAL A 154 -0.25 -24.71 -13.87
CA VAL A 154 -1.69 -25.01 -13.98
C VAL A 154 -2.30 -24.42 -15.26
N GLY A 155 -1.53 -23.64 -16.05
CA GLY A 155 -1.98 -23.11 -17.35
C GLY A 155 -2.99 -21.95 -17.25
N LEU A 156 -3.22 -21.43 -16.04
CA LEU A 156 -4.10 -20.29 -15.79
C LEU A 156 -3.47 -18.94 -16.19
N ILE A 157 -2.14 -18.89 -16.30
CA ILE A 157 -1.41 -17.77 -16.90
C ILE A 157 -0.96 -18.21 -18.29
N ARG A 158 -1.75 -17.91 -19.33
CA ARG A 158 -1.19 -17.90 -20.68
C ARG A 158 -0.16 -16.78 -20.74
N PRO A 159 1.09 -17.03 -21.17
CA PRO A 159 1.96 -15.93 -21.57
C PRO A 159 1.18 -15.11 -22.60
N GLN A 160 1.06 -13.80 -22.39
CA GLN A 160 0.62 -12.89 -23.43
C GLN A 160 1.58 -13.08 -24.60
N ALA A 161 1.14 -13.85 -25.59
CA ALA A 161 1.86 -14.02 -26.83
C ALA A 161 2.14 -12.62 -27.36
N ARG A 162 3.39 -12.40 -27.76
CA ARG A 162 3.81 -11.26 -28.55
C ARG A 162 3.16 -11.37 -29.93
N GLU A 163 1.84 -11.29 -30.00
CA GLU A 163 1.07 -11.29 -31.23
C GLU A 163 0.97 -9.85 -31.69
N ASN A 164 2.11 -9.33 -32.17
CA ASN A 164 2.28 -8.15 -33.01
C ASN A 164 3.79 -8.02 -33.30
N ASP A 165 4.35 -9.01 -33.98
CA ASP A 165 5.65 -8.88 -34.67
C ASP A 165 5.37 -8.88 -36.18
N PRO A 166 5.21 -7.70 -36.82
CA PRO A 166 5.00 -7.63 -38.26
C PRO A 166 6.27 -7.93 -39.08
N ASP A 167 7.40 -8.33 -38.48
CA ASP A 167 8.67 -8.48 -39.21
C ASP A 167 9.07 -9.93 -39.54
N GLU A 168 8.26 -10.94 -39.22
CA GLU A 168 8.52 -12.35 -39.61
C GLU A 168 7.93 -12.74 -40.97
N ALA A 169 7.19 -11.85 -41.64
CA ALA A 169 6.66 -12.08 -42.99
C ALA A 169 7.63 -11.68 -44.12
N LYS A 170 8.90 -11.35 -43.80
CA LYS A 170 9.91 -10.92 -44.79
C LYS A 170 11.29 -11.58 -44.63
N ARG A 171 11.38 -12.76 -44.03
CA ARG A 171 12.56 -13.63 -44.16
C ARG A 171 12.18 -15.05 -44.55
#